data_AF-A0A9D0T109-F1
#
_entry.id   AF-A0A9D0T109-F1
#
_cell.length_a   1.000
_cell.length_b   1.000
_cell.length_c   1.000
_cell.angle_alpha   90.00
_cell.angle_beta   90.00
_cell.angle_gamma   90.00
#
_symmetry.space_group_name_H-M   'P 1'
#
loop_
_entity.id
_entity.type
_entity.pdbx_description
1 polymer ?
#
loop_
_entity_poly.entity_id
_entity_poly.type
_entity_poly.pdbx_seq_one_letter_code
_entity_poly.pdbx_strand_id
1 'polypeptide(L)'
;MNIDDLIFAWAMLGLFLSMILYVLFGQITVRKLRNNPETKSILGVEFASGWDILNVAQALALPKFITKRLNNSPISFFYANADILVRSTNKFDRLLAFIFFWLFTISIISLLSLAVL
;
A
#
# COMPACT_ATOMS: atom_id res chain seq x y z
N MET A 1 31.11 -10.30 0.50
CA MET A 1 29.81 -9.76 0.93
C MET A 1 28.93 -10.96 1.21
N ASN A 2 28.48 -11.11 2.46
CA ASN A 2 27.68 -12.27 2.84
C ASN A 2 26.24 -12.10 2.34
N ILE A 3 25.44 -13.16 2.42
CA ILE A 3 24.05 -13.12 1.95
C ILE A 3 23.22 -12.10 2.74
N ASP A 4 23.48 -11.95 4.04
CA ASP A 4 22.80 -11.00 4.92
C ASP A 4 23.06 -9.55 4.50
N ASP A 5 24.32 -9.23 4.18
CA ASP A 5 24.73 -7.92 3.66
C ASP A 5 23.99 -7.59 2.36
N LEU A 6 23.82 -8.59 1.48
CA LEU A 6 23.14 -8.44 0.20
C LEU A 6 21.64 -8.21 0.39
N ILE A 7 20.99 -9.02 1.26
CA ILE A 7 19.57 -8.86 1.60
C ILE A 7 19.34 -7.47 2.21
N PHE A 8 20.19 -7.06 3.15
CA PHE A 8 20.11 -5.75 3.79
C PHE A 8 20.23 -4.63 2.77
N ALA A 9 21.23 -4.67 1.90
CA ALA A 9 21.44 -3.63 0.89
C ALA A 9 20.25 -3.48 -0.07
N TRP A 10 19.73 -4.59 -0.61
CA TRP A 10 18.57 -4.56 -1.51
C TRP A 10 17.28 -4.14 -0.79
N ALA A 11 17.07 -4.58 0.45
CA ALA A 11 15.90 -4.19 1.22
C ALA A 11 15.93 -2.69 1.56
N MET A 12 17.11 -2.15 1.92
CA MET A 12 17.28 -0.72 2.16
C MET A 12 17.06 0.11 0.89
N LEU A 13 17.59 -0.33 -0.25
CA LEU A 13 17.35 0.31 -1.54
C LEU A 13 15.86 0.30 -1.90
N GLY A 14 15.21 -0.86 -1.74
CA GLY A 14 13.77 -1.01 -1.99
C GLY A 14 12.93 -0.11 -1.08
N LEU A 15 13.25 -0.02 0.21
CA LEU A 15 12.57 0.90 1.13
C LEU A 15 12.75 2.36 0.72
N PHE A 16 13.97 2.77 0.36
CA PHE A 16 14.22 4.14 -0.08
C PHE A 16 13.38 4.50 -1.31
N LEU A 17 13.33 3.61 -2.31
CA LEU A 17 12.48 3.78 -3.49
C LEU A 17 10.98 3.79 -3.11
N SER A 18 10.56 2.94 -2.18
CA SER A 18 9.19 2.92 -1.66
C SER A 18 8.81 4.23 -0.98
N MET A 19 9.73 4.93 -0.31
CA MET A 19 9.44 6.25 0.27
C MET A 19 9.15 7.30 -0.81
N ILE A 20 9.90 7.28 -1.91
CA ILE A 20 9.63 8.15 -3.06
C ILE A 20 8.26 7.82 -3.66
N LEU A 21 7.99 6.53 -3.89
CA LEU A 21 6.70 6.07 -4.42
C LEU A 21 5.53 6.39 -3.47
N TYR A 22 5.74 6.33 -2.16
CA TYR A 22 4.74 6.70 -1.16
C TYR A 22 4.31 8.16 -1.32
N VAL A 23 5.29 9.08 -1.46
CA VAL A 23 5.01 10.50 -1.69
C VAL A 23 4.31 10.70 -3.04
N LEU A 24 4.81 10.07 -4.11
CA LEU A 24 4.21 10.19 -5.44
C LEU A 24 2.77 9.67 -5.46
N PHE A 25 2.53 8.47 -4.94
CA PHE A 25 1.20 7.87 -4.89
C PHE A 25 0.25 8.69 -4.01
N GLY A 26 0.74 9.18 -2.87
CA GLY A 26 0.01 10.08 -1.98
C GLY A 26 -0.45 11.35 -2.70
N GLN A 27 0.44 12.02 -3.42
CA GLN A 27 0.14 13.29 -4.09
C GLN A 27 -0.67 13.12 -5.39
N ILE A 28 -0.37 12.09 -6.18
CA ILE A 28 -0.95 11.90 -7.52
C ILE A 28 -2.33 11.23 -7.43
N THR A 29 -2.50 10.26 -6.53
CA THR A 29 -3.69 9.41 -6.46
C THR A 29 -4.48 9.67 -5.19
N VAL A 30 -3.89 9.46 -4.01
CA VAL A 30 -4.63 9.48 -2.72
C VAL A 30 -5.19 10.87 -2.42
N ARG A 31 -4.47 11.94 -2.74
CA ARG A 31 -4.97 13.32 -2.62
C ARG A 31 -6.28 13.55 -3.37
N LYS A 32 -6.44 12.97 -4.57
CA LYS A 32 -7.68 13.07 -5.35
C LYS A 32 -8.82 12.31 -4.66
N LEU A 33 -8.53 11.13 -4.12
CA LEU A 33 -9.51 10.31 -3.40
C LEU A 33 -9.96 10.97 -2.09
N ARG A 34 -9.07 11.64 -1.35
CA ARG A 34 -9.42 12.40 -0.14
C ARG A 34 -10.32 13.61 -0.42
N ASN A 35 -10.19 14.21 -1.60
CA ASN A 35 -10.96 15.38 -1.99
C ASN A 35 -12.28 15.02 -2.69
N ASN A 36 -12.51 13.75 -3.02
CA ASN A 36 -13.76 13.30 -3.63
C ASN A 36 -14.74 12.84 -2.53
N PRO A 37 -15.97 13.43 -2.46
CA PRO A 37 -16.99 13.08 -1.46
C PRO A 37 -17.35 11.58 -1.43
N GLU A 38 -17.32 10.89 -2.57
CA GLU A 38 -17.67 9.47 -2.66
C GLU A 38 -16.59 8.56 -2.06
N THR A 39 -15.33 8.98 -2.10
CA THR A 39 -14.19 8.14 -1.71
C THR A 39 -13.57 8.53 -0.38
N LYS A 40 -13.77 9.76 0.11
CA LYS A 40 -13.12 10.26 1.32
C LYS A 40 -13.42 9.41 2.57
N SER A 41 -14.63 8.88 2.71
CA SER A 41 -15.07 8.12 3.89
C SER A 41 -14.68 6.65 3.88
N ILE A 42 -14.06 6.15 2.80
CA ILE A 42 -13.82 4.72 2.58
C ILE A 42 -12.33 4.37 2.44
N LEU A 43 -11.44 5.24 2.93
CA LEU A 43 -9.99 5.06 2.83
C LEU A 43 -9.39 4.22 3.98
N GLY A 44 -10.25 3.64 4.81
CA GLY A 44 -9.87 2.91 6.03
C GLY A 44 -9.56 3.87 7.20
N VAL A 45 -9.15 3.29 8.32
CA VAL A 45 -8.78 4.06 9.52
C VAL A 45 -7.41 4.71 9.32
N GLU A 46 -7.32 5.99 9.68
CA GLU A 46 -6.06 6.74 9.69
C GLU A 46 -5.48 6.77 11.11
N PHE A 47 -4.62 5.78 11.45
CA PHE A 47 -3.96 5.72 12.76
C PHE A 47 -2.89 6.80 12.95
N ALA A 48 -2.28 7.21 11.85
CA ALA A 48 -1.29 8.28 11.77
C ALA A 48 -1.45 8.99 10.43
N SER A 49 -1.03 10.25 10.35
CA SER A 49 -1.12 11.04 9.12
C SER A 49 -0.52 10.31 7.93
N GLY A 50 -1.33 10.06 6.90
CA GLY A 50 -0.91 9.37 5.68
C GLY A 50 -1.03 7.85 5.70
N TRP A 51 -1.53 7.25 6.79
CA TRP A 51 -1.75 5.80 6.88
C TRP A 51 -2.72 5.28 5.82
N ASP A 52 -3.70 6.09 5.45
CA ASP A 52 -4.63 5.81 4.35
C ASP A 52 -3.93 5.60 2.99
N ILE A 53 -2.72 6.14 2.76
CA ILE A 53 -1.93 5.87 1.56
C ILE A 53 -1.58 4.39 1.47
N LEU A 54 -1.19 3.78 2.61
CA LEU A 54 -0.93 2.34 2.70
C LEU A 54 -2.22 1.53 2.52
N ASN A 55 -3.31 1.95 3.15
CA ASN A 55 -4.61 1.28 3.02
C ASN A 55 -5.10 1.25 1.55
N VAL A 56 -5.02 2.39 0.86
CA VAL A 56 -5.42 2.49 -0.56
C VAL A 56 -4.50 1.67 -1.44
N ALA A 57 -3.18 1.73 -1.22
CA ALA A 57 -2.22 0.95 -2.00
C ALA A 57 -2.49 -0.55 -1.85
N GLN A 58 -2.69 -1.01 -0.62
CA GLN A 58 -3.04 -2.40 -0.31
C GLN A 58 -4.35 -2.82 -1.02
N ALA A 59 -5.40 -2.01 -0.91
CA ALA A 59 -6.70 -2.31 -1.50
C ALA A 59 -6.65 -2.41 -3.04
N LEU A 60 -5.79 -1.62 -3.69
CA LEU A 60 -5.62 -1.64 -5.15
C LEU A 60 -4.62 -2.70 -5.64
N ALA A 61 -3.65 -3.10 -4.81
CA ALA A 61 -2.58 -4.03 -5.18
C ALA A 61 -2.93 -5.50 -4.91
N LEU A 62 -3.77 -5.78 -3.92
CA LEU A 62 -4.11 -7.14 -3.54
C LEU A 62 -5.11 -7.81 -4.51
N PRO A 63 -5.01 -9.14 -4.70
CA PRO A 63 -6.01 -9.90 -5.42
C PRO A 63 -7.43 -9.72 -4.86
N LYS A 64 -8.43 -9.68 -5.75
CA LYS A 64 -9.85 -9.46 -5.38
C LYS A 64 -10.38 -10.40 -4.30
N PHE A 65 -9.94 -11.66 -4.27
CA PHE A 65 -10.42 -12.61 -3.27
C PHE A 65 -9.96 -12.24 -1.85
N ILE A 66 -8.78 -11.63 -1.70
CA ILE A 66 -8.25 -11.17 -0.42
C ILE A 66 -9.02 -9.94 0.04
N THR A 67 -9.15 -8.94 -0.84
CA THR A 67 -9.84 -7.69 -0.50
C THR A 67 -11.33 -7.91 -0.21
N LYS A 68 -11.99 -8.82 -0.93
CA LYS A 68 -13.37 -9.23 -0.63
C LYS A 68 -13.50 -9.88 0.75
N ARG A 69 -12.51 -10.69 1.16
CA ARG A 69 -12.50 -11.29 2.50
C ARG A 69 -12.32 -10.24 3.59
N LEU A 70 -11.44 -9.25 3.38
CA LEU A 70 -11.22 -8.13 4.32
C LEU A 70 -12.49 -7.26 4.45
N ASN A 71 -13.10 -6.89 3.32
CA ASN A 71 -14.34 -6.08 3.30
C ASN A 71 -15.52 -6.76 4.00
N ASN A 72 -15.60 -8.09 3.98
CA ASN A 72 -16.67 -8.86 4.60
C ASN A 72 -16.39 -9.23 6.07
N SER A 73 -15.24 -8.85 6.61
CA SER A 73 -14.85 -9.19 7.98
C SER A 73 -15.32 -8.13 8.99
N PRO A 74 -15.39 -8.46 10.29
CA PRO A 74 -15.73 -7.49 11.35
C PRO A 74 -14.74 -6.31 11.46
N ILE A 75 -13.55 -6.45 10.87
CA ILE A 75 -12.48 -5.45 10.86
C ILE A 75 -12.45 -4.63 9.56
N SER A 76 -13.48 -4.74 8.72
CA SER A 76 -13.54 -4.09 7.40
C SER A 76 -13.34 -2.57 7.46
N PHE A 77 -13.77 -1.91 8.54
CA PHE A 77 -13.60 -0.48 8.73
C PHE A 77 -12.13 -0.03 8.82
N PHE A 78 -11.21 -0.92 9.21
CA PHE A 78 -9.77 -0.63 9.22
C PHE A 78 -9.18 -0.55 7.81
N TYR A 79 -9.81 -1.20 6.83
CA TYR A 79 -9.31 -1.32 5.47
C TYR A 79 -10.03 -0.36 4.52
N ALA A 80 -9.34 0.05 3.46
CA ALA A 80 -9.98 0.82 2.41
C ALA A 80 -10.87 -0.07 1.53
N ASN A 81 -12.03 0.45 1.10
CA ASN A 81 -12.97 -0.32 0.30
C ASN A 81 -12.46 -0.50 -1.15
N ALA A 82 -11.89 -1.68 -1.43
CA ALA A 82 -11.29 -1.99 -2.73
C ALA A 82 -12.26 -1.86 -3.92
N ASP A 83 -13.54 -2.22 -3.77
CA ASP A 83 -14.49 -2.22 -4.89
C ASP A 83 -14.79 -0.80 -5.37
N ILE A 84 -14.95 0.14 -4.44
CA ILE A 84 -15.18 1.54 -4.78
C ILE A 84 -13.88 2.15 -5.30
N LEU A 85 -12.74 1.90 -4.65
CA LEU A 85 -11.44 2.42 -5.10
C LEU A 85 -11.09 1.98 -6.52
N VAL A 86 -11.35 0.73 -6.90
CA VAL A 86 -11.09 0.25 -8.27
C VAL A 86 -11.95 0.96 -9.31
N ARG A 87 -13.17 1.39 -8.94
CA ARG A 87 -14.07 2.17 -9.82
C ARG A 87 -13.65 3.63 -9.92
N SER A 88 -13.11 4.20 -8.84
CA SER A 88 -12.69 5.61 -8.76
C SER A 88 -11.24 5.87 -9.19
N THR A 89 -10.51 4.83 -9.63
CA THR A 89 -9.10 4.93 -10.05
C THR A 89 -8.89 4.38 -11.46
N ASN A 90 -7.90 4.94 -12.16
CA ASN A 90 -7.55 4.49 -13.51
C ASN A 90 -6.47 3.39 -13.49
N LYS A 91 -6.06 2.91 -14.66
CA LYS A 91 -5.02 1.86 -14.78
C LYS A 91 -3.66 2.32 -14.25
N PHE A 92 -3.31 3.59 -14.43
CA PHE A 92 -2.04 4.14 -13.96
C PHE A 92 -1.99 4.18 -12.43
N ASP A 93 -3.06 4.67 -11.78
CA ASP A 93 -3.18 4.68 -10.32
C ASP A 93 -2.99 3.28 -9.73
N ARG A 94 -3.64 2.28 -10.34
CA ARG A 94 -3.55 0.88 -9.90
C ARG A 94 -2.16 0.28 -10.11
N LEU A 95 -1.51 0.61 -11.23
CA LEU A 95 -0.13 0.18 -11.47
C LEU A 95 0.84 0.80 -10.46
N LEU A 96 0.70 2.10 -10.20
CA LEU A 96 1.51 2.82 -9.23
C LEU A 96 1.32 2.25 -7.81
N ALA A 97 0.07 2.01 -7.41
CA ALA A 97 -0.27 1.35 -6.15
C ALA A 97 0.37 -0.04 -6.04
N PHE A 98 0.29 -0.85 -7.11
CA PHE A 98 0.84 -2.20 -7.13
C PHE A 98 2.37 -2.21 -6.95
N ILE A 99 3.08 -1.38 -7.73
CA ILE A 99 4.54 -1.27 -7.66
C ILE A 99 4.96 -0.78 -6.27
N PHE A 100 4.31 0.28 -5.78
CA PHE A 100 4.59 0.83 -4.45
C PHE A 100 4.37 -0.21 -3.34
N PHE A 101 3.19 -0.82 -3.30
CA PHE A 101 2.79 -1.74 -2.23
C PHE A 101 3.69 -2.96 -2.15
N TRP A 102 3.98 -3.60 -3.28
CA TRP A 102 4.80 -4.81 -3.29
C TRP A 102 6.28 -4.52 -3.05
N LEU A 103 6.82 -3.41 -3.58
CA LEU A 103 8.19 -3.01 -3.28
C LEU A 103 8.36 -2.74 -1.78
N PHE A 104 7.41 -2.04 -1.17
CA PHE A 104 7.42 -1.74 0.26
C PHE A 104 7.30 -3.01 1.11
N THR A 105 6.32 -3.85 0.78
CA THR A 105 6.03 -5.09 1.51
C THR A 105 7.20 -6.06 1.45
N ILE A 106 7.78 -6.29 0.27
CA ILE A 106 8.92 -7.19 0.10
C ILE A 106 10.13 -6.63 0.86
N SER A 107 10.39 -5.32 0.78
CA SER A 107 11.53 -4.71 1.48
C SER A 107 11.41 -4.86 3.01
N ILE A 108 10.22 -4.64 3.57
CA ILE A 108 9.97 -4.87 5.00
C ILE A 108 10.12 -6.34 5.37
N ILE A 109 9.52 -7.25 4.62
CA ILE A 109 9.63 -8.70 4.89
C ILE A 109 11.09 -9.14 4.85
N SER A 110 11.88 -8.65 3.88
CA SER A 110 13.32 -8.95 3.80
C SER A 110 14.07 -8.46 5.04
N LEU A 111 13.84 -7.23 5.51
CA LEU A 111 14.46 -6.76 6.75
C LEU A 111 14.02 -7.56 7.98
N LEU A 112 12.75 -7.93 8.07
CA LEU A 112 12.25 -8.76 9.17
C LEU A 112 12.86 -10.16 9.15
N SER A 113 13.12 -10.72 7.96
CA SER A 113 13.74 -12.04 7.84
C SER A 113 15.18 -12.08 8.38
N LEU A 114 15.91 -10.96 8.30
CA LEU A 114 17.26 -10.83 8.87
C LEU A 114 17.29 -10.93 10.41
N ALA A 115 16.17 -10.70 11.10
CA ALA A 115 16.10 -10.87 12.55
C ALA A 115 16.02 -12.34 12.98
N VAL A 116 15.77 -13.26 12.04
CA VAL A 116 15.54 -14.69 12.29
C VAL A 116 16.61 -15.56 11.63
N LEU A 117 17.37 -15.01 10.68
CA LEU A 117 18.54 -15.64 10.04
C LEU A 117 19.79 -15.49 10.92
#